data_AF-A0A7S2XB48-F1
#
_entry.id   AF-A0A7S2XB48-F1
#
_cell.length_a   1.000
_cell.length_b   1.000
_cell.length_c   1.000
_cell.angle_alpha   90.00
_cell.angle_beta   90.00
_cell.angle_gamma   90.00
#
_symmetry.space_group_name_H-M   'P 1'
#
loop_
_entity.id
_entity.type
_entity.pdbx_description
1 polymer ?
#
loop_
_entity_poly.entity_id
_entity_poly.type
_entity_poly.pdbx_seq_one_letter_code
_entity_poly.pdbx_strand_id
1 'polypeptide(L)'
;SSSSSSSSSEMQGIQMRLQVSNGIPIQIEAKSTDGTSDRRKLSGRFEESIMAFLSTPGNDQLFFDGRKWLNKGLRYGHASLSEALDTLADEIETMYPPERLNALASEDSNQALADLQPLLKDLHDLASVDTVAEIAQKHEDPSARKAAIDALVRFVQRGSGNMATRRHAVASLGIMGDAIEELGVAGAVVDCLSFCFENEPAPFLRRTAGDALNDLGDPRAIPAALRALKDPSKLVRWRAAHLIGEVEGAGTTAADILAEAETNETAFEVAFEMKSSEMRIRKTLAARDGGGAAGDGGEDGASGEAGGIKGPMWKQLQRGS
;
A
#
# COMPACT_ATOMS: atom_id res chain seq x y z
N SER A 1 40.12 -39.68 -8.12
CA SER A 1 39.96 -38.39 -7.45
C SER A 1 39.37 -37.42 -8.44
N SER A 2 38.03 -37.36 -8.52
CA SER A 2 37.33 -36.50 -9.46
C SER A 2 36.43 -35.61 -8.61
N SER A 3 36.98 -34.46 -8.23
CA SER A 3 36.31 -33.48 -7.38
C SER A 3 35.27 -32.73 -8.21
N SER A 4 34.00 -33.06 -7.97
CA SER A 4 32.83 -32.32 -8.40
C SER A 4 32.83 -30.95 -7.74
N SER A 5 33.15 -29.90 -8.51
CA SER A 5 32.95 -28.51 -8.12
C SER A 5 31.49 -28.12 -8.39
N SER A 6 30.60 -28.44 -7.46
CA SER A 6 29.28 -27.82 -7.37
C SER A 6 29.45 -26.38 -6.88
N SER A 7 29.53 -25.43 -7.82
CA SER A 7 29.49 -24.00 -7.51
C SER A 7 28.11 -23.63 -7.01
N SER A 8 28.07 -23.23 -5.74
CA SER A 8 26.98 -22.52 -5.09
C SER A 8 26.59 -21.27 -5.88
N SER A 9 25.50 -21.36 -6.66
CA SER A 9 24.87 -20.20 -7.28
C SER A 9 24.15 -19.40 -6.19
N GLU A 10 24.77 -18.32 -5.72
CA GLU A 10 24.08 -17.28 -4.96
C GLU A 10 22.81 -16.87 -5.73
N MET A 11 21.66 -16.89 -5.06
CA MET A 11 20.37 -16.47 -5.64
C MET A 11 20.43 -14.97 -5.98
N GLN A 12 20.94 -14.63 -7.16
CA GLN A 12 20.96 -13.27 -7.68
C GLN A 12 19.51 -12.84 -7.96
N GLY A 13 19.04 -11.81 -7.26
CA GLY A 13 17.69 -11.27 -7.43
C GLY A 13 17.56 -10.53 -8.75
N ILE A 14 16.42 -10.71 -9.44
CA ILE A 14 16.07 -10.01 -10.68
C ILE A 14 15.10 -8.88 -10.34
N GLN A 15 15.52 -7.63 -10.59
CA GLN A 15 14.68 -6.45 -10.39
C GLN A 15 13.69 -6.32 -11.55
N MET A 16 12.40 -6.33 -11.22
CA MET A 16 11.33 -6.23 -12.21
C MET A 16 10.76 -4.81 -12.26
N ARG A 17 10.49 -4.32 -13.47
CA ARG A 17 9.82 -3.03 -13.71
C ARG A 17 8.75 -3.18 -14.78
N LEU A 18 7.66 -2.44 -14.63
CA LEU A 18 6.60 -2.31 -15.63
C LEU A 18 6.55 -0.87 -16.12
N GLN A 19 6.67 -0.66 -17.42
CA GLN A 19 6.37 0.63 -18.03
C GLN A 19 4.88 0.75 -18.28
N VAL A 20 4.28 1.83 -17.82
CA VAL A 20 2.88 2.18 -18.06
C VAL A 20 2.79 3.60 -18.60
N SER A 21 1.73 3.90 -19.35
CA SER A 21 1.29 5.26 -19.62
C SER A 21 -0.21 5.37 -19.47
N ASN A 22 -0.68 6.38 -18.71
CA ASN A 22 -2.10 6.59 -18.39
C ASN A 22 -2.83 5.31 -17.95
N GLY A 23 -2.15 4.46 -17.18
CA GLY A 23 -2.70 3.21 -16.69
C GLY A 23 -2.58 2.01 -17.65
N ILE A 24 -2.31 2.24 -18.93
CA ILE A 24 -2.12 1.21 -19.95
C ILE A 24 -0.68 0.65 -19.87
N PRO A 25 -0.51 -0.66 -19.63
CA PRO A 25 0.80 -1.32 -19.67
C PRO A 25 1.42 -1.31 -21.08
N ILE A 26 2.72 -1.07 -21.17
CA ILE A 26 3.45 -0.96 -22.44
C ILE A 26 4.44 -2.11 -22.59
N GLN A 27 5.38 -2.20 -21.65
CA GLN A 27 6.44 -3.20 -21.66
C GLN A 27 6.94 -3.45 -20.25
N ILE A 28 7.52 -4.62 -20.06
CA ILE A 28 8.16 -5.05 -18.83
C ILE A 28 9.67 -5.11 -19.02
N GLU A 29 10.40 -4.97 -17.92
CA GLU A 29 11.86 -5.07 -17.89
C GLU A 29 12.30 -5.89 -16.68
N ALA A 30 13.27 -6.76 -16.92
CA ALA A 30 13.98 -7.53 -15.91
C ALA A 30 15.44 -7.07 -15.92
N LYS A 31 15.96 -6.70 -14.75
CA LYS A 31 17.34 -6.25 -14.59
C LYS A 31 18.03 -7.07 -13.50
N SER A 32 19.13 -7.72 -13.86
CA SER A 32 19.99 -8.42 -12.91
C SER A 32 20.87 -7.44 -12.11
N THR A 33 21.38 -7.93 -10.99
CA THR A 33 22.32 -7.22 -10.12
C THR A 33 23.64 -6.89 -10.81
N ASP A 34 24.05 -7.68 -11.81
CA ASP A 34 25.24 -7.45 -12.63
C ASP A 34 25.06 -6.32 -13.67
N GLY A 35 23.86 -5.73 -13.75
CA GLY A 35 23.52 -4.65 -14.66
C GLY A 35 22.97 -5.10 -16.00
N THR A 36 22.92 -6.41 -16.30
CA THR A 36 22.24 -6.94 -17.49
C THR A 36 20.73 -6.68 -17.40
N SER A 37 20.12 -6.28 -18.51
CA SER A 37 18.69 -6.00 -18.58
C SER A 37 18.07 -6.55 -19.84
N ASP A 38 16.88 -7.12 -19.72
CA ASP A 38 16.04 -7.56 -20.83
C ASP A 38 14.67 -6.87 -20.75
N ARG A 39 14.10 -6.56 -21.92
CA ARG A 39 12.81 -5.86 -22.06
C ARG A 39 11.90 -6.65 -22.98
N ARG A 40 10.64 -6.75 -22.58
CA ARG A 40 9.62 -7.47 -23.33
C ARG A 40 8.37 -6.62 -23.46
N LYS A 41 7.88 -6.51 -24.69
CA LYS A 41 6.55 -5.98 -24.97
C LYS A 41 5.49 -6.98 -24.51
N LEU A 42 4.37 -6.45 -24.04
CA LEU A 42 3.21 -7.28 -23.71
C LEU A 42 2.50 -7.76 -24.98
N SER A 43 1.51 -8.63 -24.85
CA SER A 43 0.79 -9.18 -26.00
C SER A 43 0.09 -8.09 -26.84
N GLY A 44 -0.29 -8.46 -28.07
CA GLY A 44 -0.86 -7.54 -29.06
C GLY A 44 -2.08 -6.76 -28.58
N ARG A 45 -2.86 -7.29 -27.64
CA ARG A 45 -4.04 -6.60 -27.07
C ARG A 45 -3.69 -5.31 -26.30
N PHE A 46 -2.49 -5.23 -25.72
CA PHE A 46 -2.01 -4.00 -25.09
C PHE A 46 -1.63 -2.97 -26.15
N GLU A 47 -1.00 -3.39 -27.24
CA GLU A 47 -0.72 -2.51 -28.38
C GLU A 47 -2.02 -2.00 -29.02
N GLU A 48 -3.02 -2.87 -29.18
CA GLU A 48 -4.36 -2.48 -29.66
C GLU A 48 -5.01 -1.45 -28.74
N SER A 49 -4.95 -1.64 -27.41
CA SER A 49 -5.44 -0.69 -26.41
C SER A 49 -4.69 0.66 -26.48
N ILE A 50 -3.37 0.65 -26.66
CA ILE A 50 -2.57 1.87 -26.87
C ILE A 50 -2.98 2.58 -28.16
N MET A 51 -3.15 1.84 -29.26
CA MET A 51 -3.53 2.41 -30.55
C MET A 51 -4.95 2.99 -30.51
N ALA A 52 -5.87 2.33 -29.80
CA ALA A 52 -7.20 2.86 -29.54
C ALA A 52 -7.13 4.16 -28.71
N PHE A 53 -6.34 4.19 -27.64
CA PHE A 53 -6.12 5.41 -26.85
C PHE A 53 -5.54 6.56 -27.68
N LEU A 54 -4.54 6.28 -28.53
CA LEU A 54 -3.89 7.28 -29.38
C LEU A 54 -4.75 7.73 -30.57
N SER A 55 -5.80 6.99 -30.92
CA SER A 55 -6.70 7.39 -32.01
C SER A 55 -7.57 8.61 -31.66
N THR A 56 -7.67 8.94 -30.37
CA THR A 56 -8.34 10.13 -29.86
C THR A 56 -7.47 11.39 -30.00
N PRO A 57 -7.97 12.47 -30.62
CA PRO A 57 -7.25 13.74 -30.72
C PRO A 57 -6.85 14.30 -29.35
N GLY A 58 -5.56 14.60 -29.16
CA GLY A 58 -5.01 15.15 -27.91
C GLY A 58 -4.48 14.12 -26.92
N ASN A 59 -4.79 12.83 -27.11
CA ASN A 59 -4.25 11.76 -26.26
C ASN A 59 -2.77 11.46 -26.54
N ASP A 60 -2.23 11.86 -27.69
CA ASP A 60 -0.82 11.70 -28.01
C ASP A 60 0.07 12.31 -26.92
N GLN A 61 -0.14 13.59 -26.61
CA GLN A 61 0.66 14.30 -25.63
C GLN A 61 0.49 13.70 -24.23
N LEU A 62 -0.75 13.36 -23.85
CA LEU A 62 -1.03 12.66 -22.59
C LEU A 62 -0.29 11.32 -22.52
N PHE A 63 -0.24 10.57 -23.61
CA PHE A 63 0.42 9.27 -23.65
C PHE A 63 1.93 9.38 -23.53
N PHE A 64 2.58 10.37 -24.15
CA PHE A 64 4.02 10.52 -24.06
C PHE A 64 4.46 11.09 -22.71
N ASP A 65 3.74 12.09 -22.19
CA ASP A 65 4.05 12.73 -20.89
C ASP A 65 3.73 11.81 -19.70
N GLY A 66 2.76 10.91 -19.84
CA GLY A 66 2.32 9.98 -18.80
C GLY A 66 3.21 8.74 -18.60
N ARG A 67 4.26 8.54 -19.42
CA ARG A 67 5.11 7.35 -19.36
C ARG A 67 5.94 7.31 -18.09
N LYS A 68 5.80 6.21 -17.33
CA LYS A 68 6.61 5.96 -16.14
C LYS A 68 6.93 4.49 -15.95
N TRP A 69 8.02 4.24 -15.24
CA TRP A 69 8.40 2.91 -14.79
C TRP A 69 7.90 2.68 -13.37
N LEU A 70 7.10 1.64 -13.18
CA LEU A 70 6.66 1.13 -11.89
C LEU A 70 7.59 0.02 -11.45
N ASN A 71 8.06 0.07 -10.20
CA ASN A 71 8.84 -1.01 -9.61
C ASN A 71 7.90 -2.18 -9.24
N LYS A 72 8.22 -3.40 -9.71
CA LYS A 72 7.45 -4.62 -9.45
C LYS A 72 8.17 -5.59 -8.48
N GLY A 73 9.23 -5.11 -7.84
CA GLY A 73 9.98 -5.84 -6.81
C GLY A 73 11.11 -6.70 -7.36
N LEU A 74 11.76 -7.42 -6.45
CA LEU A 74 12.80 -8.41 -6.74
C LEU A 74 12.18 -9.80 -6.86
N ARG A 75 12.62 -10.58 -7.85
CA ARG A 75 12.24 -11.99 -8.05
C ARG A 75 13.46 -12.88 -7.84
N TYR A 76 13.26 -14.04 -7.24
CA TYR A 76 14.30 -15.05 -6.95
C TYR A 76 13.88 -16.39 -7.53
N GLY A 77 14.85 -17.26 -7.82
CA GLY A 77 14.59 -18.64 -8.22
C GLY A 77 14.27 -18.86 -9.71
N HIS A 78 14.32 -17.81 -10.55
CA HIS A 78 14.23 -17.96 -12.00
C HIS A 78 15.58 -18.34 -12.61
N ALA A 79 15.58 -19.24 -13.59
CA ALA A 79 16.79 -19.67 -14.29
C ALA A 79 17.33 -18.61 -15.26
N SER A 80 16.51 -17.62 -15.65
CA SER A 80 16.91 -16.54 -16.56
C SER A 80 16.04 -15.27 -16.42
N LEU A 81 16.53 -14.14 -16.96
CA LEU A 81 15.73 -12.92 -17.12
C LEU A 81 14.47 -13.19 -17.96
N SER A 82 14.55 -14.06 -18.98
CA SER A 82 13.43 -14.39 -19.84
C SER A 82 12.28 -15.04 -19.07
N GLU A 83 12.61 -15.99 -18.18
CA GLU A 83 11.61 -16.70 -17.38
C GLU A 83 10.93 -15.78 -16.36
N ALA A 84 11.71 -14.87 -15.75
CA ALA A 84 11.17 -13.84 -14.87
C ALA A 84 10.22 -12.89 -15.63
N LEU A 85 10.55 -12.55 -16.88
CA LEU A 85 9.70 -11.77 -17.76
C LEU A 85 8.44 -12.53 -18.19
N ASP A 86 8.50 -13.84 -18.43
CA ASP A 86 7.32 -14.65 -18.79
C ASP A 86 6.34 -14.70 -17.62
N THR A 87 6.85 -14.94 -16.40
CA THR A 87 6.04 -14.94 -15.18
C THR A 87 5.36 -13.58 -14.95
N LEU A 88 6.12 -12.48 -15.06
CA LEU A 88 5.53 -11.15 -14.91
C LEU A 88 4.56 -10.83 -16.05
N ALA A 89 4.84 -11.27 -17.28
CA ALA A 89 3.90 -11.10 -18.39
C ALA A 89 2.57 -11.76 -18.03
N ASP A 90 2.55 -13.03 -17.62
CA ASP A 90 1.33 -13.74 -17.24
C ASP A 90 0.58 -13.07 -16.07
N GLU A 91 1.30 -12.53 -15.08
CA GLU A 91 0.71 -11.73 -14.00
C GLU A 91 0.01 -10.47 -14.55
N ILE A 92 0.70 -9.70 -15.41
CA ILE A 92 0.13 -8.49 -16.02
C ILE A 92 -1.05 -8.87 -16.93
N GLU A 93 -0.93 -9.95 -17.70
CA GLU A 93 -1.98 -10.42 -18.58
C GLU A 93 -3.24 -10.76 -17.77
N THR A 94 -3.09 -11.45 -16.64
CA THR A 94 -4.20 -11.81 -15.75
C THR A 94 -4.84 -10.58 -15.09
N MET A 95 -4.03 -9.60 -14.66
CA MET A 95 -4.52 -8.39 -13.99
C MET A 95 -5.25 -7.41 -14.91
N TYR A 96 -5.08 -7.54 -16.23
CA TYR A 96 -5.64 -6.64 -17.24
C TYR A 96 -6.54 -7.41 -18.20
N PRO A 97 -7.77 -7.81 -17.80
CA PRO A 97 -8.71 -8.45 -18.71
C PRO A 97 -9.17 -7.49 -19.83
N PRO A 98 -9.72 -7.99 -20.95
CA PRO A 98 -10.11 -7.18 -22.11
C PRO A 98 -11.01 -6.00 -21.76
N GLU A 99 -11.95 -6.19 -20.83
CA GLU A 99 -12.87 -5.14 -20.36
C GLU A 99 -12.10 -3.98 -19.72
N ARG A 100 -11.07 -4.29 -18.91
CA ARG A 100 -10.21 -3.28 -18.28
C ARG A 100 -9.35 -2.54 -19.30
N LEU A 101 -8.82 -3.23 -20.30
CA LEU A 101 -8.01 -2.60 -21.36
C LEU A 101 -8.86 -1.70 -22.26
N ASN A 102 -10.08 -2.11 -22.56
CA ASN A 102 -11.02 -1.31 -23.33
C ASN A 102 -11.47 -0.06 -22.57
N ALA A 103 -11.72 -0.19 -21.26
CA ALA A 103 -12.05 0.95 -20.41
C ALA A 103 -10.89 1.96 -20.31
N LEU A 104 -9.64 1.49 -20.23
CA LEU A 104 -8.46 2.36 -20.23
C LEU A 104 -8.19 3.04 -21.59
N ALA A 105 -8.65 2.42 -22.67
CA ALA A 105 -8.47 2.92 -24.03
C ALA A 105 -9.61 3.85 -24.51
N SER A 106 -10.77 3.86 -23.83
CA SER A 106 -11.93 4.61 -24.28
C SER A 106 -11.84 6.10 -23.94
N GLU A 107 -12.41 6.94 -24.82
CA GLU A 107 -12.63 8.36 -24.56
C GLU A 107 -13.49 8.59 -23.32
N ASP A 108 -14.39 7.65 -22.99
CA ASP A 108 -15.27 7.75 -21.81
C ASP A 108 -14.50 7.81 -20.50
N SER A 109 -13.36 7.11 -20.34
CA SER A 109 -12.55 7.21 -19.12
C SER A 109 -11.82 8.55 -19.03
N ASN A 110 -11.30 9.08 -20.14
CA ASN A 110 -10.66 10.41 -20.16
C ASN A 110 -11.68 11.55 -20.03
N GLN A 111 -12.85 11.44 -20.65
CA GLN A 111 -13.94 12.41 -20.55
C GLN A 111 -14.58 12.35 -19.17
N ALA A 112 -14.84 11.17 -18.60
CA ALA A 112 -15.31 11.05 -17.22
C ALA A 112 -14.30 11.62 -16.22
N LEU A 113 -13.00 11.40 -16.43
CA LEU A 113 -11.96 12.03 -15.60
C LEU A 113 -11.90 13.55 -15.80
N ALA A 114 -12.12 14.04 -17.01
CA ALA A 114 -12.22 15.46 -17.33
C ALA A 114 -13.46 16.11 -16.69
N ASP A 115 -14.58 15.39 -16.62
CA ASP A 115 -15.80 15.85 -15.97
C ASP A 115 -15.66 15.88 -14.44
N LEU A 116 -14.84 14.98 -13.88
CA LEU A 116 -14.49 14.97 -12.45
C LEU A 116 -13.40 15.99 -12.09
N GLN A 117 -12.58 16.45 -13.04
CA GLN A 117 -11.44 17.36 -12.78
C GLN A 117 -11.79 18.64 -12.00
N PRO A 118 -12.90 19.35 -12.28
CA PRO A 118 -13.30 20.51 -11.49
C PRO A 118 -13.50 20.16 -10.01
N LEU A 119 -14.19 19.05 -9.74
CA LEU A 119 -14.45 18.55 -8.38
C LEU A 119 -13.16 18.12 -7.66
N LEU A 120 -12.26 17.44 -8.38
CA LEU A 120 -10.98 16.96 -7.84
C LEU A 120 -9.97 18.07 -7.55
N LYS A 121 -10.14 19.26 -8.15
CA LYS A 121 -9.24 20.40 -7.96
C LYS A 121 -9.61 21.28 -6.77
N ASP A 122 -10.90 21.37 -6.45
CA ASP A 122 -11.43 22.36 -5.50
C ASP A 122 -12.18 21.71 -4.34
N LEU A 123 -11.47 20.87 -3.58
CA LEU A 123 -11.97 20.38 -2.30
C LEU A 123 -11.85 21.52 -1.28
N HIS A 124 -12.99 22.01 -0.80
CA HIS A 124 -13.05 23.16 0.10
C HIS A 124 -13.99 22.94 1.28
N ASP A 125 -14.93 22.00 1.16
CA ASP A 125 -15.96 21.72 2.14
C ASP A 125 -16.16 20.22 2.37
N LEU A 126 -17.02 19.89 3.32
CA LEU A 126 -17.28 18.49 3.69
C LEU A 126 -17.92 17.71 2.54
N ALA A 127 -18.83 18.32 1.79
CA ALA A 127 -19.57 17.67 0.71
C ALA A 127 -18.68 17.30 -0.47
N SER A 128 -17.74 18.17 -0.84
CA SER A 128 -16.73 17.88 -1.87
C SER A 128 -15.81 16.74 -1.45
N VAL A 129 -15.35 16.70 -0.19
CA VAL A 129 -14.57 15.58 0.32
C VAL A 129 -15.36 14.27 0.35
N ASP A 130 -16.61 14.30 0.80
CA ASP A 130 -17.48 13.12 0.86
C ASP A 130 -17.75 12.55 -0.54
N THR A 131 -18.09 13.42 -1.49
CA THR A 131 -18.29 13.04 -2.90
C THR A 131 -17.02 12.39 -3.49
N VAL A 132 -15.85 13.00 -3.25
CA VAL A 132 -14.58 12.45 -3.75
C VAL A 132 -14.24 11.13 -3.04
N ALA A 133 -14.53 10.99 -1.75
CA ALA A 133 -14.36 9.74 -1.02
C ALA A 133 -15.29 8.62 -1.52
N GLU A 134 -16.51 8.96 -1.94
CA GLU A 134 -17.43 8.01 -2.57
C GLU A 134 -16.92 7.56 -3.94
N ILE A 135 -16.43 8.49 -4.76
CA ILE A 135 -15.79 8.17 -6.04
C ILE A 135 -14.60 7.22 -5.84
N ALA A 136 -13.72 7.52 -4.88
CA ALA A 136 -12.55 6.69 -4.57
C ALA A 136 -12.91 5.22 -4.26
N GLN A 137 -14.06 5.00 -3.62
CA GLN A 137 -14.49 3.68 -3.17
C GLN A 137 -15.33 2.92 -4.19
N LYS A 138 -16.27 3.61 -4.86
CA LYS A 138 -17.37 2.96 -5.58
C LYS A 138 -17.33 3.13 -7.10
N HIS A 139 -16.54 4.07 -7.61
CA HIS A 139 -16.55 4.34 -9.04
C HIS A 139 -16.04 3.14 -9.85
N GLU A 140 -16.68 2.82 -10.97
CA GLU A 140 -16.36 1.63 -11.76
C GLU A 140 -14.95 1.71 -12.38
N ASP A 141 -14.55 2.90 -12.82
CA ASP A 141 -13.21 3.14 -13.39
C ASP A 141 -12.12 3.25 -12.30
N PRO A 142 -11.11 2.35 -12.29
CA PRO A 142 -9.96 2.42 -11.39
C PRO A 142 -9.13 3.71 -11.51
N SER A 143 -9.10 4.34 -12.70
CA SER A 143 -8.38 5.59 -12.92
C SER A 143 -9.04 6.76 -12.20
N ALA A 144 -10.37 6.84 -12.26
CA ALA A 144 -11.15 7.82 -11.50
C ALA A 144 -11.02 7.61 -9.99
N ARG A 145 -11.09 6.35 -9.53
CA ARG A 145 -10.85 6.01 -8.11
C ARG A 145 -9.49 6.48 -7.63
N LYS A 146 -8.44 6.21 -8.41
CA LYS A 146 -7.08 6.64 -8.11
C LYS A 146 -6.95 8.17 -8.09
N ALA A 147 -7.51 8.87 -9.06
CA ALA A 147 -7.48 10.33 -9.11
C ALA A 147 -8.20 10.97 -7.91
N ALA A 148 -9.28 10.34 -7.44
CA ALA A 148 -9.98 10.73 -6.22
C ALA A 148 -9.10 10.55 -4.96
N ILE A 149 -8.41 9.41 -4.83
CA ILE A 149 -7.43 9.20 -3.74
C ILE A 149 -6.31 10.26 -3.81
N ASP A 150 -5.75 10.50 -4.99
CA ASP A 150 -4.70 11.51 -5.20
C ASP A 150 -5.18 12.93 -4.87
N ALA A 151 -6.46 13.24 -5.10
CA ALA A 151 -7.06 14.51 -4.70
C ALA A 151 -7.17 14.63 -3.17
N LEU A 152 -7.63 13.58 -2.48
CA LEU A 152 -7.70 13.55 -1.01
C LEU A 152 -6.30 13.66 -0.38
N VAL A 153 -5.31 12.94 -0.90
CA VAL A 153 -3.91 13.03 -0.46
C VAL A 153 -3.39 14.46 -0.60
N ARG A 154 -3.56 15.09 -1.76
CA ARG A 154 -3.14 16.48 -1.98
C ARG A 154 -3.86 17.46 -1.06
N PHE A 155 -5.15 17.25 -0.81
CA PHE A 155 -5.94 18.08 0.09
C PHE A 155 -5.41 18.00 1.53
N VAL A 156 -5.13 16.79 2.03
CA VAL A 156 -4.52 16.57 3.35
C VAL A 156 -3.14 17.22 3.44
N GLN A 157 -2.26 17.01 2.45
CA GLN A 157 -0.90 17.57 2.43
C GLN A 157 -0.88 19.10 2.43
N ARG A 158 -1.82 19.74 1.73
CA ARG A 158 -1.94 21.21 1.71
C ARG A 158 -2.45 21.77 3.04
N GLY A 159 -3.15 20.95 3.84
CA GLY A 159 -3.82 21.41 5.05
C GLY A 159 -4.90 22.46 4.78
N SER A 160 -5.43 22.51 3.55
CA SER A 160 -6.46 23.47 3.12
C SER A 160 -7.83 23.12 3.72
N GLY A 161 -8.72 24.11 3.85
CA GLY A 161 -10.08 23.92 4.34
C GLY A 161 -10.21 23.97 5.87
N ASN A 162 -11.46 23.90 6.34
CA ASN A 162 -11.74 23.97 7.76
C ASN A 162 -11.39 22.64 8.47
N MET A 163 -11.40 22.66 9.81
CA MET A 163 -11.02 21.51 10.65
C MET A 163 -11.85 20.26 10.36
N ALA A 164 -13.17 20.42 10.17
CA ALA A 164 -14.08 19.29 9.95
C ALA A 164 -13.81 18.63 8.59
N THR A 165 -13.61 19.43 7.55
CA THR A 165 -13.29 18.95 6.20
C THR A 165 -11.95 18.22 6.16
N ARG A 166 -10.91 18.78 6.79
CA ARG A 166 -9.58 18.16 6.89
C ARG A 166 -9.63 16.83 7.62
N ARG A 167 -10.30 16.79 8.76
CA ARG A 167 -10.49 15.56 9.52
C ARG A 167 -11.23 14.50 8.70
N HIS A 168 -12.27 14.90 7.98
CA HIS A 168 -13.04 13.98 7.14
C HIS A 168 -12.16 13.37 6.04
N ALA A 169 -11.35 14.17 5.35
CA ALA A 169 -10.43 13.66 4.33
C ALA A 169 -9.42 12.65 4.90
N VAL A 170 -8.82 12.95 6.06
CA VAL A 170 -7.89 12.03 6.76
C VAL A 170 -8.59 10.72 7.13
N ALA A 171 -9.79 10.80 7.70
CA ALA A 171 -10.55 9.62 8.11
C ALA A 171 -11.00 8.78 6.90
N SER A 172 -11.43 9.42 5.81
CA SER A 172 -11.83 8.76 4.58
C SER A 172 -10.70 7.92 3.99
N LEU A 173 -9.46 8.42 4.02
CA LEU A 173 -8.28 7.66 3.57
C LEU A 173 -8.04 6.39 4.39
N GLY A 174 -8.35 6.39 5.69
CA GLY A 174 -8.21 5.21 6.55
C GLY A 174 -9.21 4.09 6.22
N ILE A 175 -10.48 4.44 6.01
CA ILE A 175 -11.54 3.45 5.78
C ILE A 175 -11.50 2.81 4.38
N MET A 176 -10.78 3.41 3.43
CA MET A 176 -10.68 2.93 2.04
C MET A 176 -9.49 1.99 1.79
N GLY A 177 -9.02 1.27 2.82
CA GLY A 177 -7.85 0.38 2.73
C GLY A 177 -7.91 -0.62 1.58
N ASP A 178 -9.06 -1.27 1.36
CA ASP A 178 -9.23 -2.26 0.29
C ASP A 178 -9.01 -1.62 -1.10
N ALA A 179 -9.54 -0.41 -1.31
CA ALA A 179 -9.36 0.33 -2.55
C ALA A 179 -7.91 0.80 -2.76
N ILE A 180 -7.26 1.26 -1.68
CA ILE A 180 -5.87 1.71 -1.70
C ILE A 180 -4.91 0.57 -2.05
N GLU A 181 -5.15 -0.62 -1.51
CA GLU A 181 -4.37 -1.83 -1.78
C GLU A 181 -4.56 -2.29 -3.23
N GLU A 182 -5.82 -2.43 -3.67
CA GLU A 182 -6.18 -2.84 -5.03
C GLU A 182 -5.54 -1.94 -6.11
N LEU A 183 -5.51 -0.62 -5.85
CA LEU A 183 -4.97 0.37 -6.78
C LEU A 183 -3.44 0.53 -6.69
N GLY A 184 -2.78 -0.15 -5.73
CA GLY A 184 -1.34 -0.10 -5.54
C GLY A 184 -0.83 1.29 -5.14
N VAL A 185 -1.63 2.07 -4.41
CA VAL A 185 -1.30 3.45 -3.98
C VAL A 185 -1.01 3.58 -2.49
N ALA A 186 -0.97 2.46 -1.76
CA ALA A 186 -0.74 2.41 -0.32
C ALA A 186 0.46 3.24 0.17
N GLY A 187 1.57 3.24 -0.59
CA GLY A 187 2.77 3.99 -0.18
C GLY A 187 2.52 5.49 -0.06
N ALA A 188 1.94 6.09 -1.10
CA ALA A 188 1.68 7.53 -1.10
C ALA A 188 0.69 7.94 0.01
N VAL A 189 -0.32 7.09 0.28
CA VAL A 189 -1.31 7.34 1.33
C VAL A 189 -0.67 7.22 2.71
N VAL A 190 0.10 6.16 2.96
CA VAL A 190 0.79 5.95 4.25
C VAL A 190 1.81 7.05 4.51
N ASP A 191 2.56 7.49 3.50
CA ASP A 191 3.52 8.60 3.62
C ASP A 191 2.79 9.90 3.98
N CYS A 192 1.68 10.19 3.29
CA CYS A 192 0.84 11.35 3.57
C CYS A 192 0.27 11.35 5.00
N LEU A 193 -0.31 10.22 5.42
CA LEU A 193 -0.90 10.09 6.75
C LEU A 193 0.18 10.06 7.84
N SER A 194 1.36 9.49 7.60
CA SER A 194 2.50 9.53 8.51
C SER A 194 2.99 10.97 8.72
N PHE A 195 3.13 11.74 7.63
CA PHE A 195 3.47 13.15 7.74
C PHE A 195 2.41 13.93 8.53
N CYS A 196 1.13 13.68 8.26
CA CYS A 196 0.00 14.27 8.98
C CYS A 196 0.02 13.91 10.47
N PHE A 197 0.32 12.65 10.80
CA PHE A 197 0.40 12.16 12.17
C PHE A 197 1.49 12.86 12.99
N GLU A 198 2.60 13.23 12.36
CA GLU A 198 3.73 13.88 13.02
C GLU A 198 3.63 15.41 13.05
N ASN A 199 3.12 16.02 11.98
CA ASN A 199 3.32 17.45 11.72
C ASN A 199 2.05 18.29 11.76
N GLU A 200 0.86 17.69 11.88
CA GLU A 200 -0.38 18.47 11.94
C GLU A 200 -0.37 19.41 13.16
N PRO A 201 -0.61 20.73 13.00
CA PRO A 201 -0.66 21.64 14.14
C PRO A 201 -1.72 21.25 15.17
N ALA A 202 -2.87 20.74 14.69
CA ALA A 202 -3.97 20.35 15.55
C ALA A 202 -3.78 18.91 16.08
N PRO A 203 -3.64 18.69 17.41
CA PRO A 203 -3.41 17.36 17.97
C PRO A 203 -4.52 16.36 17.64
N PHE A 204 -5.75 16.84 17.48
CA PHE A 204 -6.88 16.00 17.09
C PHE A 204 -6.76 15.48 15.64
N LEU A 205 -6.16 16.24 14.73
CA LEU A 205 -5.87 15.77 13.37
C LEU A 205 -4.71 14.77 13.37
N ARG A 206 -3.65 15.01 14.15
CA ARG A 206 -2.59 14.00 14.38
C ARG A 206 -3.18 12.68 14.86
N ARG A 207 -4.01 12.73 15.91
CA ARG A 207 -4.72 11.54 16.41
C ARG A 207 -5.57 10.85 15.32
N THR A 208 -6.28 11.63 14.50
CA THR A 208 -7.10 11.09 13.39
C THR A 208 -6.23 10.43 12.31
N ALA A 209 -5.06 10.99 12.00
CA ALA A 209 -4.11 10.36 11.09
C ALA A 209 -3.56 9.04 11.65
N GLY A 210 -3.30 9.00 12.97
CA GLY A 210 -2.96 7.75 13.65
C GLY A 210 -4.10 6.71 13.64
N ASP A 211 -5.37 7.15 13.78
CA ASP A 211 -6.54 6.27 13.59
C ASP A 211 -6.52 5.67 12.17
N ALA A 212 -6.39 6.52 11.15
CA ALA A 212 -6.41 6.12 9.75
C ALA A 212 -5.25 5.17 9.39
N LEU A 213 -4.03 5.42 9.88
CA LEU A 213 -2.88 4.52 9.69
C LEU A 213 -3.12 3.14 10.32
N ASN A 214 -3.80 3.10 11.47
CA ASN A 214 -4.13 1.84 12.13
C ASN A 214 -5.18 1.05 11.34
N ASP A 215 -6.17 1.73 10.75
CA ASP A 215 -7.17 1.11 9.88
C ASP A 215 -6.56 0.54 8.60
N LEU A 216 -5.52 1.19 8.06
CA LEU A 216 -4.74 0.69 6.92
C LEU A 216 -3.87 -0.52 7.28
N GLY A 217 -3.39 -0.61 8.52
CA GLY A 217 -2.60 -1.76 8.98
C GLY A 217 -1.23 -1.90 8.33
N ASP A 218 -0.69 -0.84 7.72
CA ASP A 218 0.55 -0.91 6.95
C ASP A 218 1.80 -0.73 7.85
N PRO A 219 2.74 -1.69 7.89
CA PRO A 219 3.94 -1.63 8.73
C PRO A 219 4.83 -0.40 8.47
N ARG A 220 4.73 0.24 7.30
CA ARG A 220 5.48 1.46 6.97
C ARG A 220 5.11 2.65 7.85
N ALA A 221 3.98 2.57 8.57
CA ALA A 221 3.56 3.57 9.56
C ALA A 221 4.34 3.50 10.88
N ILE A 222 4.99 2.37 11.19
CA ILE A 222 5.66 2.14 12.47
C ILE A 222 6.72 3.21 12.81
N PRO A 223 7.61 3.63 11.89
CA PRO A 223 8.58 4.68 12.19
C PRO A 223 7.94 6.01 12.60
N ALA A 224 6.81 6.37 12.01
CA ALA A 224 6.07 7.59 12.36
C ALA A 224 5.44 7.45 13.75
N ALA A 225 4.84 6.29 14.05
CA ALA A 225 4.29 6.00 15.36
C ALA A 225 5.36 6.02 16.47
N LEU A 226 6.55 5.48 16.22
CA LEU A 226 7.66 5.53 17.18
C LEU A 226 8.06 6.98 17.52
N ARG A 227 8.07 7.88 16.54
CA ARG A 227 8.29 9.32 16.77
C ARG A 227 7.15 9.95 17.56
N ALA A 228 5.90 9.59 17.25
CA ALA A 228 4.69 10.10 17.90
C ALA A 228 4.53 9.67 19.37
N LEU A 229 5.30 8.68 19.86
CA LEU A 229 5.38 8.37 21.31
C LEU A 229 5.90 9.55 22.14
N LYS A 230 6.54 10.56 21.52
CA LYS A 230 7.02 11.77 22.19
C LYS A 230 6.11 12.99 21.96
N ASP A 231 4.92 12.79 21.38
CA ASP A 231 4.00 13.89 21.07
C ASP A 231 3.55 14.63 22.34
N PRO A 232 3.40 15.98 22.32
CA PRO A 232 2.90 16.74 23.46
C PRO A 232 1.51 16.29 23.94
N SER A 233 0.67 15.81 23.03
CA SER A 233 -0.69 15.35 23.31
C SER A 233 -0.70 13.89 23.72
N LYS A 234 -1.21 13.62 24.93
CA LYS A 234 -1.40 12.25 25.43
C LYS A 234 -2.27 11.38 24.51
N LEU A 235 -3.25 11.98 23.82
CA LEU A 235 -4.12 11.26 22.89
C LEU A 235 -3.36 10.76 21.66
N VAL A 236 -2.35 11.51 21.22
CA VAL A 236 -1.50 11.14 20.08
C VAL A 236 -0.52 10.05 20.52
N ARG A 237 0.10 10.19 21.70
CA ARG A 237 0.98 9.15 22.27
C ARG A 237 0.25 7.83 22.50
N TRP A 238 -0.97 7.87 23.04
CA TRP A 238 -1.82 6.68 23.19
C TRP A 238 -2.04 6.00 21.85
N ARG A 239 -2.43 6.78 20.82
CA ARG A 239 -2.67 6.25 19.49
C ARG A 239 -1.41 5.67 18.85
N ALA A 240 -0.25 6.29 19.08
CA ALA A 240 1.04 5.79 18.61
C ALA A 240 1.36 4.42 19.22
N ALA A 241 1.23 4.29 20.54
CA ALA A 241 1.43 3.02 21.24
C ALA A 241 0.48 1.94 20.73
N HIS A 242 -0.80 2.28 20.52
CA HIS A 242 -1.79 1.37 20.01
C HIS A 242 -1.46 0.86 18.59
N LEU A 243 -1.11 1.77 17.67
CA LEU A 243 -0.72 1.42 16.30
C LEU A 243 0.47 0.46 16.28
N ILE A 244 1.51 0.74 17.06
CA ILE A 244 2.72 -0.12 17.11
C ILE A 244 2.37 -1.54 17.59
N GLY A 245 1.39 -1.69 18.49
CA GLY A 245 0.97 -2.98 19.02
C GLY A 245 0.02 -3.78 18.12
N GLU A 246 -0.73 -3.10 17.24
CA GLU A 246 -1.72 -3.72 16.36
C GLU A 246 -1.17 -4.05 14.96
N VAL A 247 -0.26 -3.22 14.45
CA VAL A 247 0.27 -3.38 13.10
C VAL A 247 1.33 -4.48 13.07
N GLU A 248 1.18 -5.43 12.14
CA GLU A 248 2.17 -6.49 11.94
C GLU A 248 3.54 -5.90 11.53
N GLY A 249 4.63 -6.59 11.86
CA GLY A 249 5.98 -6.13 11.51
C GLY A 249 6.66 -5.26 12.57
N ALA A 250 5.96 -4.91 13.66
CA ALA A 250 6.63 -4.40 14.86
C ALA A 250 7.55 -5.50 15.46
N GLY A 251 8.84 -5.22 15.48
CA GLY A 251 9.87 -6.14 15.99
C GLY A 251 10.28 -5.83 17.43
N THR A 252 11.26 -6.59 17.93
CA THR A 252 11.83 -6.43 19.28
C THR A 252 12.25 -4.99 19.57
N THR A 253 12.86 -4.30 18.60
CA THR A 253 13.24 -2.88 18.73
C THR A 253 12.06 -1.98 19.07
N ALA A 254 10.89 -2.21 18.45
CA ALA A 254 9.70 -1.42 18.74
C ALA A 254 9.15 -1.71 20.14
N ALA A 255 9.19 -2.98 20.58
CA ALA A 255 8.83 -3.37 21.94
C ALA A 255 9.75 -2.72 22.99
N ASP A 256 11.06 -2.71 22.74
CA ASP A 256 12.02 -2.10 23.67
C ASP A 256 11.83 -0.58 23.76
N ILE A 257 11.54 0.10 22.65
CA ILE A 257 11.19 1.53 22.65
C ILE A 257 9.89 1.80 23.42
N LEU A 258 8.88 0.93 23.30
CA LEU A 258 7.64 1.06 24.09
C LEU A 258 7.90 0.91 25.58
N ALA A 259 8.73 -0.05 26.00
CA ALA A 259 9.11 -0.24 27.39
C ALA A 259 9.86 0.99 27.93
N GLU A 260 10.81 1.54 27.18
CA GLU A 260 11.52 2.76 27.56
C GLU A 260 10.56 3.96 27.67
N ALA A 261 9.67 4.13 26.70
CA ALA A 261 8.69 5.21 26.71
C ALA A 261 7.71 5.11 27.89
N GLU A 262 7.27 3.89 28.25
CA GLU A 262 6.38 3.63 29.38
C GLU A 262 6.97 4.13 30.70
N THR A 263 8.27 3.92 30.94
CA THR A 263 8.93 4.38 32.18
C THR A 263 8.90 5.89 32.39
N ASN A 264 8.80 6.66 31.30
CA ASN A 264 8.81 8.12 31.31
C ASN A 264 7.41 8.72 31.13
N GLU A 265 6.38 7.89 30.94
CA GLU A 265 5.03 8.34 30.68
C GLU A 265 4.30 8.73 31.97
N THR A 266 3.64 9.89 31.93
CA THR A 266 2.94 10.45 33.09
C THR A 266 1.45 10.14 33.09
N ALA A 267 0.86 9.90 31.92
CA ALA A 267 -0.54 9.53 31.77
C ALA A 267 -0.70 8.02 31.88
N PHE A 268 -1.41 7.57 32.92
CA PHE A 268 -1.63 6.15 33.21
C PHE A 268 -2.19 5.38 32.01
N GLU A 269 -3.19 5.93 31.32
CA GLU A 269 -3.81 5.29 30.16
C GLU A 269 -2.84 5.07 29.00
N VAL A 270 -1.85 5.96 28.85
CA VAL A 270 -0.83 5.87 27.80
C VAL A 270 0.22 4.83 28.18
N ALA A 271 0.69 4.86 29.44
CA ALA A 271 1.65 3.87 29.96
C ALA A 271 1.05 2.45 29.88
N PHE A 272 -0.22 2.29 30.26
CA PHE A 272 -0.93 1.02 30.17
C PHE A 272 -1.01 0.51 28.72
N GLU A 273 -1.30 1.39 27.76
CA GLU A 273 -1.34 1.01 26.35
C GLU A 273 0.06 0.66 25.82
N MET A 274 1.10 1.43 26.15
CA MET A 274 2.49 1.12 25.77
C MET A 274 2.90 -0.27 26.23
N LYS A 275 2.65 -0.59 27.50
CA LYS A 275 2.92 -1.91 28.08
C LYS A 275 2.09 -3.01 27.43
N SER A 276 0.81 -2.75 27.18
CA SER A 276 -0.09 -3.72 26.53
C SER A 276 0.34 -4.02 25.09
N SER A 277 0.75 -3.01 24.35
CA SER A 277 1.29 -3.14 22.99
C SER A 277 2.64 -3.85 22.99
N GLU A 278 3.55 -3.54 23.91
CA GLU A 278 4.81 -4.27 24.08
C GLU A 278 4.55 -5.76 24.30
N MET A 279 3.65 -6.10 25.23
CA MET A 279 3.30 -7.51 25.52
C MET A 279 2.70 -8.21 24.30
N ARG A 280 1.83 -7.54 23.53
CA ARG A 280 1.28 -8.06 22.26
C ARG A 280 2.41 -8.40 21.28
N ILE A 281 3.34 -7.48 21.05
CA ILE A 281 4.47 -7.68 20.14
C ILE A 281 5.34 -8.86 20.58
N ARG A 282 5.76 -8.89 21.86
CA ARG A 282 6.60 -9.97 22.38
C ARG A 282 5.92 -11.33 22.29
N LYS A 283 4.60 -11.40 22.55
CA LYS A 283 3.82 -12.62 22.39
C LYS A 283 3.81 -13.09 20.94
N THR A 284 3.61 -12.19 19.99
CA THR A 284 3.63 -12.50 18.55
C THR A 284 5.01 -12.99 18.10
N LEU A 285 6.10 -12.40 18.60
CA LEU A 285 7.47 -12.84 18.31
C LEU A 285 7.76 -14.23 18.90
N ALA A 286 7.39 -14.47 20.17
CA ALA A 286 7.58 -15.77 20.81
C ALA A 286 6.79 -16.89 20.09
N ALA A 287 5.58 -16.60 19.59
CA ALA A 287 4.79 -17.55 18.80
C ALA A 287 5.46 -17.89 17.46
N ARG A 288 6.19 -16.96 16.84
CA ARG A 288 6.95 -17.18 15.61
C ARG A 288 8.19 -18.04 15.87
N ASP A 289 8.92 -17.78 16.95
CA ASP A 289 10.15 -18.49 17.30
C ASP A 289 9.88 -19.91 17.86
N GLY A 290 8.78 -20.08 18.59
CA GLY A 290 8.35 -21.37 19.16
C GLY A 290 7.77 -22.36 18.13
N GLY A 291 7.41 -21.91 16.93
CA GLY A 291 6.89 -22.75 15.85
C GLY A 291 7.95 -23.57 15.10
N GLY A 292 9.24 -23.35 15.37
CA GLY A 292 10.36 -24.06 14.73
C GLY A 292 10.89 -25.28 15.50
N ALA A 293 10.34 -25.61 16.67
CA ALA A 293 10.83 -26.67 17.54
C ALA A 293 9.70 -27.60 18.02
N ALA A 294 9.04 -28.29 17.09
CA ALA A 294 8.24 -29.47 17.39
C ALA A 294 8.39 -30.48 16.24
N GLY A 295 9.55 -31.15 16.23
CA GLY A 295 9.73 -32.39 15.49
C GLY A 295 9.34 -33.58 16.35
N ASP A 296 8.54 -34.44 15.73
CA ASP A 296 8.30 -35.86 16.01
C ASP A 296 7.25 -36.26 17.07
N GLY A 297 6.14 -36.82 16.58
CA GLY A 297 5.12 -37.49 17.38
C GLY A 297 3.69 -37.52 16.82
N GLY A 298 3.44 -38.23 15.72
CA GLY A 298 2.17 -38.95 15.48
C GLY A 298 1.03 -38.23 14.74
N GLU A 299 0.84 -38.64 13.47
CA GLU A 299 -0.42 -38.91 12.74
C GLU A 299 -1.70 -38.11 13.09
N ASP A 300 -2.16 -37.26 12.16
CA ASP A 300 -3.32 -37.54 11.28
C ASP A 300 -3.88 -36.27 10.61
N GLY A 301 -4.10 -36.36 9.29
CA GLY A 301 -5.29 -35.79 8.64
C GLY A 301 -5.37 -34.29 8.31
N ALA A 302 -5.25 -34.01 7.00
CA ALA A 302 -6.07 -33.07 6.23
C ALA A 302 -5.62 -31.60 6.02
N SER A 303 -5.45 -31.32 4.72
CA SER A 303 -5.73 -30.08 3.97
C SER A 303 -5.04 -28.78 4.39
N GLY A 304 -4.14 -28.34 3.52
CA GLY A 304 -3.52 -27.03 3.56
C GLY A 304 -4.42 -25.90 3.08
N GLU A 305 -4.09 -24.70 3.55
CA GLU A 305 -4.39 -23.43 2.90
C GLU A 305 -3.25 -22.46 3.26
N ALA A 306 -2.57 -21.97 2.24
CA ALA A 306 -1.44 -21.07 2.36
C ALA A 306 -1.89 -19.70 2.89
N GLY A 307 -1.16 -19.20 3.90
CA GLY A 307 -1.47 -17.97 4.62
C GLY A 307 -1.40 -16.72 3.73
N GLY A 308 -2.57 -16.16 3.44
CA GLY A 308 -2.72 -14.75 3.11
C GLY A 308 -2.62 -13.89 4.38
N ILE A 309 -1.98 -12.73 4.25
CA ILE A 309 -1.88 -11.70 5.29
C ILE A 309 -3.31 -11.36 5.77
N LYS A 310 -3.61 -11.64 7.04
CA LYS A 310 -4.95 -11.44 7.59
C LYS A 310 -5.06 -10.01 8.10
N GLY A 311 -5.90 -9.21 7.45
CA GLY A 311 -6.25 -7.86 7.89
C GLY A 311 -6.86 -7.82 9.31
N PRO A 312 -6.98 -6.61 9.90
CA PRO A 312 -7.25 -6.41 11.32
C PRO A 312 -8.49 -7.17 11.84
N MET A 313 -8.41 -7.64 13.09
CA MET A 313 -9.34 -8.60 13.72
C MET A 313 -10.82 -8.14 13.69
N TRP A 314 -11.07 -6.84 13.63
CA TRP A 314 -12.44 -6.29 13.53
C TRP A 314 -13.09 -6.48 12.15
N LYS A 315 -12.31 -6.56 11.06
CA LYS A 315 -12.83 -6.90 9.71
C LYS A 315 -13.23 -8.37 9.59
N GLN A 316 -12.66 -9.24 10.42
CA GLN A 316 -12.97 -10.68 10.43
C GLN A 316 -14.31 -10.96 11.12
N LEU A 317 -14.71 -10.11 12.08
CA LEU A 317 -15.97 -10.25 12.82
C LEU A 317 -17.21 -9.81 12.01
N GLN A 318 -17.05 -8.96 10.98
CA GLN A 318 -18.18 -8.54 10.12
C GLN A 318 -18.51 -9.54 8.99
N ARG A 319 -17.62 -10.48 8.68
CA ARG A 319 -17.87 -11.55 7.69
C ARG A 319 -18.49 -12.81 8.30
N GLY A 320 -18.75 -12.80 9.62
CA GLY A 320 -19.37 -13.89 10.36
C GLY A 320 -20.57 -13.41 11.15
N SER A 321 -21.65 -13.00 10.46
CA SER A 321 -23.00 -12.97 11.00
C SER A 321 -24.03 -13.15 9.90
#